data_AF-A0A2V8DCB6-F1
#
_entry.id   AF-A0A2V8DCB6-F1
#
_cell.length_a   1.000
_cell.length_b   1.000
_cell.length_c   1.000
_cell.angle_alpha   90.00
_cell.angle_beta   90.00
_cell.angle_gamma   90.00
#
_symmetry.space_group_name_H-M   'P 1'
#
loop_
_entity.id
_entity.type
_entity.pdbx_description
1 polymer ?
#
loop_
_entity_poly.entity_id
_entity_poly.type
_entity_poly.pdbx_seq_one_letter_code
_entity_poly.pdbx_strand_id
1 'polypeptide(L)' 'MLVALVFSLLAQASITGVVKDTSGGAVAGASVVVRAESGDQQTVTGPDGRFSLDKLPSGAATLIVRAGGFA' A
#
# COMPACT_ATOMS: atom_id res chain seq x y z
N MET A 1 32.33 13.61 26.45
CA MET A 1 32.10 13.06 25.10
C MET A 1 30.62 13.16 24.81
N LEU A 2 30.22 13.99 23.85
CA LEU A 2 28.84 14.03 23.37
C LEU A 2 28.69 12.94 22.30
N VAL A 3 27.85 11.94 22.54
CA VAL A 3 27.47 10.98 21.50
C VAL A 3 26.30 11.63 20.76
N ALA A 4 26.50 12.01 19.50
CA ALA A 4 25.42 12.56 18.69
C ALA A 4 24.41 11.43 18.40
N LEU A 5 23.19 11.57 18.90
CA LEU A 5 22.06 10.74 18.51
C LEU A 5 21.55 11.27 17.16
N VAL A 6 21.91 10.58 16.08
CA VAL A 6 21.40 10.91 14.74
C VAL A 6 20.06 10.19 14.55
N PHE A 7 18.97 10.94 14.48
CA PHE A 7 17.65 10.42 14.13
C PHE A 7 17.28 10.95 12.74
N SER A 8 17.07 10.05 11.77
CA SER A 8 16.54 10.42 10.45
C SER A 8 15.03 10.26 10.46
N LEU A 9 14.30 11.37 10.40
CA LEU A 9 12.86 11.37 10.21
C LEU A 9 12.56 11.12 8.73
N LEU A 10 12.66 9.86 8.28
CA LEU A 10 12.21 9.50 6.94
C LEU A 10 10.69 9.61 6.94
N ALA A 11 10.15 10.62 6.25
CA ALA A 11 8.72 10.69 5.95
C ALA A 11 8.41 9.55 4.99
N GLN A 12 8.14 8.38 5.54
CA GLN A 12 7.87 7.18 4.77
C GLN A 12 6.43 7.27 4.27
N ALA A 13 6.27 7.28 2.95
CA ALA A 13 4.98 7.45 2.34
C ALA A 13 4.03 6.32 2.77
N SER A 14 2.76 6.66 2.93
CA SER A 14 1.69 5.68 3.08
C SER A 14 0.67 5.86 1.96
N ILE A 15 0.10 4.75 1.51
CA ILE A 15 -1.02 4.74 0.58
C ILE A 15 -2.18 4.09 1.31
N THR A 16 -3.28 4.83 1.40
CA THR A 16 -4.58 4.33 1.85
C THR A 16 -5.58 4.48 0.73
N GLY A 17 -6.58 3.59 0.69
CA GLY A 17 -7.58 3.64 -0.34
C GLY A 17 -8.71 2.66 -0.13
N VAL A 18 -9.65 2.66 -1.07
CA VAL A 18 -10.79 1.73 -1.10
C VAL A 18 -10.87 1.12 -2.49
N VAL A 19 -10.91 -0.20 -2.56
CA VAL A 19 -11.15 -0.93 -3.82
C VAL A 19 -12.65 -1.10 -4.00
N LYS A 20 -13.15 -0.67 -5.15
CA LYS A 20 -14.56 -0.79 -5.54
C LYS A 20 -14.70 -1.41 -6.92
N ASP A 21 -15.82 -2.10 -7.14
CA ASP A 21 -16.23 -2.61 -8.45
C ASP A 21 -16.95 -1.53 -9.28
N THR A 22 -17.35 -1.89 -10.51
CA THR A 22 -18.03 -0.98 -11.46
C THR A 22 -19.42 -0.56 -11.01
N SER A 23 -20.08 -1.30 -10.12
CA SER A 23 -21.35 -0.93 -9.48
C SER A 23 -21.15 -0.03 -8.27
N GLY A 24 -19.89 0.19 -7.84
CA GLY A 24 -19.53 0.94 -6.64
C GLY A 24 -19.50 0.10 -5.37
N GLY A 25 -19.71 -1.22 -5.47
CA GLY A 25 -19.60 -2.18 -4.37
C GLY A 25 -18.17 -2.31 -3.86
N ALA A 26 -17.99 -2.48 -2.55
CA ALA A 26 -16.67 -2.67 -1.96
C ALA A 26 -16.13 -4.07 -2.26
N VAL A 27 -14.88 -4.15 -2.69
CA VAL A 27 -14.23 -5.43 -3.00
C VAL A 27 -13.37 -5.87 -1.82
N ALA A 28 -13.86 -6.81 -1.05
CA ALA A 28 -13.13 -7.45 0.04
C ALA A 28 -12.18 -8.54 -0.47
N GLY A 29 -11.04 -8.74 0.20
CA GLY A 29 -10.09 -9.79 -0.17
C GLY A 29 -9.28 -9.51 -1.43
N ALA A 30 -9.29 -8.28 -1.95
CA ALA A 30 -8.44 -7.88 -3.06
C ALA A 30 -6.98 -7.79 -2.60
N SER A 31 -6.09 -8.43 -3.33
CA SER A 31 -4.64 -8.29 -3.17
C SER A 31 -4.19 -6.96 -3.75
N VAL A 32 -3.63 -6.10 -2.91
CA VAL A 32 -3.07 -4.80 -3.29
C VAL A 32 -1.56 -4.88 -3.15
N VAL A 33 -0.84 -4.73 -4.27
CA VAL A 33 0.62 -4.83 -4.34
C VAL A 33 1.19 -3.52 -4.83
N VAL A 34 2.13 -2.95 -4.10
CA VAL A 34 2.97 -1.86 -4.56
C VAL A 34 4.31 -2.45 -4.96
N ARG A 35 4.66 -2.30 -6.24
CA ARG A 35 5.96 -2.69 -6.78
C ARG A 35 6.81 -1.46 -6.99
N ALA A 36 7.93 -1.39 -6.28
CA ALA A 36 8.95 -0.35 -6.44
C ALA A 36 10.32 -0.98 -6.76
N GLU A 37 11.25 -0.19 -7.28
CA GLU A 37 12.62 -0.67 -7.57
C GLU A 37 13.33 -1.20 -6.31
N SER A 38 13.02 -0.62 -5.16
CA SER A 38 13.58 -0.95 -3.85
C SER A 38 12.85 -2.10 -3.14
N GLY A 39 11.73 -2.59 -3.69
CA GLY A 39 11.01 -3.75 -3.18
C GLY A 39 9.50 -3.71 -3.40
N ASP A 40 8.89 -4.88 -3.23
CA ASP A 40 7.43 -5.06 -3.28
C ASP A 40 6.84 -5.04 -1.86
N GLN A 41 5.73 -4.34 -1.70
CA GLN A 41 4.86 -4.44 -0.53
C GLN A 41 3.47 -4.92 -0.95
N GLN A 42 2.81 -5.67 -0.08
CA GLN A 42 1.47 -6.15 -0.32
C GLN A 42 0.57 -6.06 0.91
N THR A 43 -0.72 -5.89 0.67
CA THR A 43 -1.78 -5.96 1.67
C THR A 43 -3.04 -6.53 1.03
N VAL A 44 -4.04 -6.82 1.86
CA VAL A 44 -5.35 -7.34 1.42
C VAL A 44 -6.44 -6.40 1.89
N THR A 45 -7.43 -6.13 1.05
CA THR A 45 -8.56 -5.26 1.43
C THR A 45 -9.45 -5.91 2.47
N GLY A 46 -9.93 -5.09 3.42
CA GLY A 46 -10.92 -5.49 4.41
C GLY A 46 -12.33 -5.66 3.84
N PRO A 47 -13.32 -6.02 4.70
CA PRO A 47 -14.72 -6.21 4.29
C PRO A 47 -15.38 -4.97 3.66
N ASP A 48 -14.88 -3.79 3.98
CA ASP A 48 -15.33 -2.50 3.43
C ASP A 48 -14.49 -2.05 2.23
N GLY A 49 -13.66 -2.94 1.67
CA GLY A 49 -12.78 -2.67 0.54
C GLY A 49 -11.58 -1.79 0.88
N ARG A 50 -11.40 -1.38 2.14
CA ARG A 50 -10.30 -0.50 2.53
C ARG A 50 -8.97 -1.24 2.59
N PHE A 51 -7.90 -0.54 2.25
CA PHE A 51 -6.53 -1.00 2.44
C PHE A 51 -5.64 0.12 2.95
N SER A 52 -4.56 -0.25 3.63
CA SER A 52 -3.47 0.63 4.05
C SER A 52 -2.13 -0.06 3.79
N LEU A 53 -1.20 0.69 3.22
CA LEU A 53 0.19 0.32 3.03
C LEU A 53 1.05 1.43 3.62
N ASP A 54 1.73 1.13 4.72
CA ASP A 54 2.64 2.05 5.39
C ASP A 54 4.08 1.74 5.02
N LYS A 55 4.96 2.71 5.27
CA LYS A 55 6.42 2.57 5.11
C LYS A 55 6.86 2.26 3.69
N LEU A 56 6.16 2.85 2.72
CA LEU A 56 6.44 2.61 1.31
C LEU A 56 7.87 3.03 0.94
N PRO A 57 8.52 2.27 0.05
CA PRO A 57 9.81 2.65 -0.46
C PRO A 57 9.71 3.98 -1.22
N SER A 58 10.76 4.79 -1.13
CA SER A 58 10.85 6.02 -1.92
C SER A 58 11.10 5.71 -3.39
N GLY A 59 10.59 6.56 -4.27
CA GLY A 59 10.76 6.46 -5.72
C GLY A 59 9.47 6.12 -6.46
N ALA A 60 9.61 5.87 -7.76
CA ALA A 60 8.49 5.48 -8.61
C ALA A 60 8.01 4.07 -8.23
N ALA A 61 6.69 3.90 -8.16
CA ALA A 61 6.08 2.63 -7.80
C ALA A 61 4.82 2.39 -8.65
N THR A 62 4.53 1.12 -8.92
CA THR A 62 3.31 0.69 -9.59
C THR A 62 2.39 0.05 -8.56
N LEU A 63 1.15 0.53 -8.48
CA LEU A 63 0.09 -0.09 -7.67
C LEU A 63 -0.69 -1.08 -8.52
N ILE A 64 -0.75 -2.33 -8.09
CA ILE A 64 -1.43 -3.43 -8.76
C ILE A 64 -2.50 -3.95 -7.80
N VAL A 65 -3.74 -4.02 -8.26
CA VAL A 65 -4.86 -4.58 -7.50
C VAL A 65 -5.38 -5.81 -8.23
N ARG A 66 -5.57 -6.91 -7.50
CA ARG A 66 -6.10 -8.17 -8.03
C ARG A 66 -7.17 -8.72 -7.09
N ALA A 67 -8.33 -9.07 -7.63
CA ALA A 67 -9.38 -9.74 -6.88
C ALA A 67 -9.92 -10.91 -7.69
N GLY A 68 -10.19 -12.05 -7.04
CA GLY A 68 -10.79 -13.20 -7.70
C GLY A 68 -12.19 -12.86 -8.20
N GLY A 69 -12.50 -13.19 -9.46
CA GLY A 69 -13.80 -12.86 -10.08
C GLY A 69 -13.89 -11.47 -10.69
N PHE A 70 -12.80 -10.69 -10.69
CA PHE A 70 -12.72 -9.36 -11.31
C PHE A 70 -11.56 -9.34 -12.32
N ALA A 71 -11.78 -8.72 -13.48
CA ALA A 71 -10.82 -8.63 -14.59
C ALA A 71 -10.34 -7.19 -14.79
#